data_AF-A0A3D4T015-F1
#
_entry.id   AF-A0A3D4T015-F1
#
_cell.length_a   1.000
_cell.length_b   1.000
_cell.length_c   1.000
_cell.angle_alpha   90.00
_cell.angle_beta   90.00
_cell.angle_gamma   90.00
#
_symmetry.space_group_name_H-M   'P 1'
#
loop_
_entity.id
_entity.type
_entity.pdbx_description
1 polymer ?
#
loop_
_entity_poly.entity_id
_entity_poly.type
_entity_poly.pdbx_seq_one_letter_code
_entity_poly.pdbx_strand_id
1 'polypeptide(L)'
;MPQKKSAYRRWYAAQHPNVQMVLSQLWMPVFMLIMFILCYVAPFQHAAPRDMPLGVVGSTQVAESLRTAADAGEPGAVDVRDITDLDTARQQVTDGDLAAAYVPDSDTMIIASAHQAQASSIVPKVVTPLLKATGHNPQPTTEDLAPLPTHDIGMTPMYLMIAWCISGYLAAMFVGLMGGPLGRRIRFFIIACTAVLLSFLSALLIDPILGAITGHFWALWGLGFCWAFAIGAAVNGVSYFVGRFVAVPAMLMCIFLSMPSSGGAMPIWMMPELFQWLSHVVVGSGITEMLKQLVYGVGPGYTRGWIMMACYIVVGLLLSLVGKPFRERKLIRRILRGRTTMFQDAQKAAGAHGAAEQKHILAEHGLKIRPADGAVLRIPPEHAHHGLREKVEDAVARYDSVVSERAEHHGGTAVAAAGQLLSDGDRTPPTGLDSTQSDFHDLEAEVAAEEAGEGSGKPADEASRRDR
;
A
#
# COMPACT_ATOMS: atom_id res chain seq x y z
N MET A 1 10.35 -22.16 31.17
CA MET A 1 10.62 -23.01 29.99
C MET A 1 10.79 -22.13 28.75
N PRO A 2 11.84 -22.33 27.94
CA PRO A 2 11.98 -21.61 26.66
C PRO A 2 10.85 -21.99 25.70
N GLN A 3 10.40 -21.03 24.87
CA GLN A 3 9.33 -21.30 23.91
C GLN A 3 9.80 -22.28 22.82
N LYS A 4 9.11 -23.41 22.66
CA LYS A 4 9.27 -24.28 21.49
C LYS A 4 8.99 -23.45 20.21
N LYS A 5 10.04 -23.13 19.44
CA LYS A 5 9.92 -22.42 18.16
C LYS A 5 9.35 -23.38 17.11
N SER A 6 8.29 -22.98 16.41
CA SER A 6 7.78 -23.69 15.22
C SER A 6 8.88 -23.86 14.15
N ALA A 7 8.77 -24.89 13.31
CA ALA A 7 9.67 -25.11 12.18
C ALA A 7 9.83 -23.85 11.31
N TYR A 8 8.71 -23.20 10.96
CA TYR A 8 8.69 -21.91 10.25
C TYR A 8 9.50 -20.82 10.97
N ARG A 9 9.37 -20.70 12.31
CA ARG A 9 10.10 -19.71 13.10
C ARG A 9 11.60 -20.01 13.18
N ARG A 10 12.02 -21.27 13.03
CA ARG A 10 13.45 -21.63 12.93
C ARG A 10 14.01 -21.25 11.56
N TRP A 11 13.32 -21.63 10.48
CA TRP A 11 13.71 -21.27 9.11
C TRP A 11 13.77 -19.74 8.92
N TYR A 12 12.74 -19.01 9.33
CA TYR A 12 12.69 -17.54 9.23
C TYR A 12 13.83 -16.88 10.02
N ALA A 13 14.14 -17.37 11.22
CA ALA A 13 15.21 -16.82 12.05
C ALA A 13 16.62 -17.12 11.53
N ALA A 14 16.79 -18.05 10.60
CA ALA A 14 18.05 -18.35 9.93
C ALA A 14 18.31 -17.43 8.71
N GLN A 15 17.30 -16.71 8.22
CA GLN A 15 17.45 -15.77 7.10
C GLN A 15 18.14 -14.48 7.52
N HIS A 16 18.79 -13.81 6.58
CA HIS A 16 19.40 -12.49 6.79
C HIS A 16 18.37 -11.49 7.37
N PRO A 17 18.73 -10.60 8.32
CA PRO A 17 17.77 -9.69 8.96
C PRO A 17 16.95 -8.82 8.00
N ASN A 18 17.54 -8.39 6.87
CA ASN A 18 16.83 -7.60 5.88
C ASN A 18 15.81 -8.45 5.10
N VAL A 19 16.15 -9.71 4.80
CA VAL A 19 15.21 -10.69 4.19
C VAL A 19 14.04 -10.96 5.13
N GLN A 20 14.29 -11.10 6.44
CA GLN A 20 13.22 -11.20 7.44
C GLN A 20 12.27 -10.00 7.38
N MET A 21 12.79 -8.77 7.31
CA MET A 21 11.97 -7.56 7.19
C MET A 21 11.11 -7.57 5.92
N VAL A 22 11.68 -7.90 4.75
CA VAL A 22 10.95 -7.98 3.47
C VAL A 22 9.85 -9.04 3.52
N LEU A 23 10.17 -10.28 3.92
CA LEU A 23 9.19 -11.37 4.09
C LEU A 23 8.05 -10.97 5.03
N SER A 24 8.33 -10.19 6.08
CA SER A 24 7.33 -9.70 7.03
C SER A 24 6.36 -8.65 6.47
N GLN A 25 6.58 -8.20 5.24
CA GLN A 25 5.83 -7.16 4.54
C GLN A 25 5.20 -7.63 3.21
N LEU A 26 5.67 -8.74 2.61
CA LEU A 26 5.11 -9.35 1.39
C LEU A 26 3.62 -9.74 1.48
N TRP A 27 3.05 -9.82 2.69
CA TRP A 27 1.60 -10.00 2.85
C TRP A 27 0.80 -8.82 2.24
N MET A 28 1.38 -7.62 2.16
CA MET A 28 0.69 -6.41 1.68
C MET A 28 0.37 -6.46 0.18
N PRO A 29 1.32 -6.73 -0.75
CA PRO A 29 1.00 -6.88 -2.17
C PRO A 29 0.07 -8.07 -2.45
N VAL A 30 0.22 -9.18 -1.72
CA VAL A 30 -0.70 -10.34 -1.84
C VAL A 30 -2.13 -9.95 -1.42
N PHE A 31 -2.28 -9.24 -0.30
CA PHE A 31 -3.57 -8.70 0.13
C PHE A 31 -4.17 -7.74 -0.90
N MET A 32 -3.38 -6.80 -1.43
CA MET A 32 -3.84 -5.86 -2.46
C MET A 32 -4.32 -6.57 -3.72
N LEU A 33 -3.57 -7.57 -4.22
CA LEU A 33 -3.96 -8.34 -5.40
C LEU A 33 -5.31 -9.04 -5.20
N ILE A 34 -5.48 -9.74 -4.08
CA ILE A 34 -6.72 -10.46 -3.77
C ILE A 34 -7.89 -9.48 -3.63
N MET A 35 -7.71 -8.35 -2.93
CA MET A 35 -8.77 -7.36 -2.75
C MET A 35 -9.11 -6.60 -4.03
N PHE A 36 -8.16 -6.33 -4.93
CA PHE A 36 -8.47 -5.75 -6.25
C PHE A 36 -9.34 -6.71 -7.08
N ILE A 37 -9.01 -8.01 -7.10
CA ILE A 37 -9.82 -9.00 -7.82
C ILE A 37 -11.22 -9.11 -7.19
N LEU A 38 -11.33 -9.24 -5.87
CA LEU A 38 -12.61 -9.45 -5.18
C LEU A 38 -13.50 -8.20 -5.10
N CYS A 39 -12.93 -7.00 -5.04
CA CYS A 39 -13.69 -5.76 -4.87
C CYS A 39 -13.79 -4.89 -6.13
N TYR A 40 -13.03 -5.17 -7.18
CA TYR A 40 -13.18 -4.49 -8.48
C TYR A 40 -13.58 -5.47 -9.58
N VAL A 41 -12.82 -6.54 -9.81
CA VAL A 41 -13.14 -7.46 -10.92
C VAL A 41 -14.48 -8.16 -10.71
N ALA A 42 -14.71 -8.76 -9.52
CA ALA A 42 -15.96 -9.47 -9.27
C ALA A 42 -17.21 -8.57 -9.33
N PRO A 43 -17.28 -7.37 -8.70
CA PRO A 43 -18.49 -6.57 -8.70
C PRO A 43 -18.80 -5.94 -10.07
N PHE A 44 -17.78 -5.50 -10.82
CA PHE A 44 -17.99 -4.91 -12.15
C PHE A 44 -18.30 -5.96 -13.23
N GLN A 45 -17.83 -7.21 -13.10
CA GLN A 45 -18.20 -8.31 -14.01
C GLN A 45 -19.61 -8.85 -13.76
N HIS A 46 -20.11 -8.78 -12.51
CA HIS A 46 -21.48 -9.17 -12.14
C HIS A 46 -22.41 -7.96 -12.01
N ALA A 47 -22.04 -6.83 -12.64
CA ALA A 47 -22.87 -5.66 -12.70
C ALA A 47 -23.98 -5.87 -13.74
N ALA A 48 -25.21 -5.99 -13.26
CA ALA A 48 -26.42 -6.19 -14.05
C ALA A 48 -27.54 -5.32 -13.44
N PRO A 49 -28.54 -4.87 -14.21
CA PRO A 49 -29.68 -4.16 -13.66
C PRO A 49 -30.34 -5.01 -12.56
N ARG A 50 -30.51 -4.44 -11.37
CA ARG A 50 -31.26 -5.03 -10.26
C ARG A 50 -32.15 -3.94 -9.69
N ASP A 51 -33.46 -4.16 -9.69
CA ASP A 51 -34.46 -3.24 -9.18
C ASP A 51 -34.23 -1.79 -9.68
N MET A 52 -33.87 -1.63 -10.96
CA MET A 52 -33.60 -0.30 -11.55
C MET A 52 -34.86 0.57 -11.42
N PRO A 53 -34.85 1.65 -10.64
CA PRO A 53 -36.08 2.36 -10.31
C PRO A 53 -36.53 3.22 -11.49
N LEU A 54 -37.61 2.78 -12.14
CA LEU A 54 -38.21 3.42 -13.31
C LEU A 54 -39.58 4.01 -12.92
N GLY A 55 -39.68 5.33 -12.89
CA GLY A 55 -40.96 6.01 -12.74
C GLY A 55 -41.82 5.91 -14.00
N VAL A 56 -43.13 5.78 -13.84
CA VAL A 56 -44.12 5.95 -14.92
C VAL A 56 -45.13 6.99 -14.45
N VAL A 57 -45.27 8.07 -15.20
CA VAL A 57 -46.04 9.25 -14.78
C VAL A 57 -47.50 9.15 -15.26
N GLY A 58 -48.44 9.34 -14.35
CA GLY A 58 -49.86 9.58 -14.65
C GLY A 58 -50.66 8.39 -15.17
N SER A 59 -50.07 7.19 -15.28
CA SER A 59 -50.74 6.02 -15.87
C SER A 59 -50.38 4.71 -15.19
N THR A 60 -51.15 4.36 -14.15
CA THR A 60 -51.06 3.09 -13.42
C THR A 60 -51.15 1.88 -14.36
N GLN A 61 -52.02 1.94 -15.39
CA GLN A 61 -52.19 0.84 -16.35
C GLN A 61 -50.93 0.62 -17.21
N VAL A 62 -50.27 1.70 -17.64
CA VAL A 62 -48.98 1.59 -18.35
C VAL A 62 -47.90 1.07 -17.41
N ALA A 63 -47.86 1.56 -16.16
CA ALA A 63 -46.93 1.08 -15.14
C ALA A 63 -47.08 -0.43 -14.85
N GLU A 64 -48.29 -0.94 -14.71
CA GLU A 64 -48.57 -2.37 -14.53
C GLU A 64 -48.19 -3.19 -15.77
N SER A 65 -48.45 -2.68 -16.98
CA SER A 65 -48.05 -3.37 -18.22
C SER A 65 -46.52 -3.47 -18.37
N LEU A 66 -45.79 -2.40 -18.02
CA LEU A 66 -44.33 -2.37 -18.05
C LEU A 66 -43.72 -3.23 -16.95
N ARG A 67 -44.30 -3.24 -15.75
CA ARG A 67 -43.90 -4.15 -14.66
C ARG A 67 -44.05 -5.61 -15.09
N THR A 68 -45.22 -5.97 -15.63
CA THR A 68 -45.50 -7.33 -16.13
C THR A 68 -44.53 -7.73 -17.25
N ALA A 69 -44.19 -6.81 -18.16
CA ALA A 69 -43.21 -7.06 -19.22
C ALA A 69 -41.78 -7.21 -18.68
N ALA A 70 -41.40 -6.45 -17.65
CA ALA A 70 -40.11 -6.58 -16.98
C ALA A 70 -39.99 -7.92 -16.24
N ASP A 71 -40.98 -8.27 -15.44
CA ASP A 71 -41.04 -9.54 -14.71
C ASP A 71 -41.05 -10.77 -15.65
N ALA A 72 -41.64 -10.65 -16.84
CA ALA A 72 -41.63 -11.72 -17.84
C ALA A 72 -40.31 -11.82 -18.62
N GLY A 73 -39.55 -10.73 -18.74
CA GLY A 73 -38.29 -10.66 -19.48
C GLY A 73 -37.06 -11.00 -18.64
N GLU A 74 -36.85 -10.26 -17.56
CA GLU A 74 -35.74 -10.45 -16.61
C GLU A 74 -36.22 -10.07 -15.19
N PRO A 75 -36.72 -11.05 -14.40
CA PRO A 75 -37.28 -10.80 -13.07
C PRO A 75 -36.32 -10.03 -12.16
N GLY A 76 -36.79 -8.93 -11.58
CA GLY A 76 -35.99 -8.08 -10.70
C GLY A 76 -34.95 -7.22 -11.40
N ALA A 77 -34.99 -7.04 -12.73
CA ALA A 77 -34.12 -6.10 -13.43
C ALA A 77 -34.56 -4.63 -13.27
N VAL A 78 -35.88 -4.38 -13.20
CA VAL A 78 -36.50 -3.04 -13.18
C VAL A 78 -37.61 -2.97 -12.14
N ASP A 79 -37.51 -2.01 -11.23
CA ASP A 79 -38.56 -1.65 -10.27
C ASP A 79 -39.42 -0.54 -10.89
N VAL A 80 -40.54 -0.91 -11.51
CA VAL A 80 -41.47 0.04 -12.13
C VAL A 80 -42.38 0.64 -11.06
N ARG A 81 -42.28 1.95 -10.85
CA ARG A 81 -43.05 2.72 -9.86
C ARG A 81 -44.07 3.63 -10.55
N ASP A 82 -45.30 3.58 -10.08
CA ASP A 82 -46.35 4.52 -10.52
C ASP A 82 -46.17 5.87 -9.79
N ILE A 83 -46.20 6.97 -10.54
CA ILE A 83 -46.00 8.33 -10.03
C ILE A 83 -47.15 9.20 -10.51
N THR A 84 -47.89 9.78 -9.56
CA THR A 84 -49.11 10.54 -9.86
C THR A 84 -48.89 11.86 -10.59
N ASP A 85 -47.69 12.42 -10.50
CA ASP A 85 -47.41 13.81 -10.90
C ASP A 85 -46.02 13.98 -11.54
N LEU A 86 -45.96 14.89 -12.51
CA LEU A 86 -44.77 15.13 -13.34
C LEU A 86 -43.66 15.86 -12.58
N ASP A 87 -43.98 16.84 -11.74
CA ASP A 87 -42.98 17.59 -10.98
C ASP A 87 -42.38 16.73 -9.87
N THR A 88 -43.20 15.86 -9.26
CA THR A 88 -42.75 14.79 -8.36
C THR A 88 -41.78 13.83 -9.04
N ALA A 89 -42.07 13.41 -10.28
CA ALA A 89 -41.17 12.57 -11.06
C ALA A 89 -39.85 13.28 -11.40
N ARG A 90 -39.91 14.56 -11.82
CA ARG A 90 -38.72 15.38 -12.09
C ARG A 90 -37.84 15.52 -10.85
N GLN A 91 -38.43 15.78 -9.70
CA GLN A 91 -37.69 15.89 -8.45
C GLN A 91 -37.01 14.55 -8.10
N GLN A 92 -37.73 13.43 -8.11
CA GLN A 92 -37.15 12.13 -7.75
C GLN A 92 -36.04 11.65 -8.72
N VAL A 93 -36.11 12.02 -10.00
CA VAL A 93 -35.01 11.78 -10.97
C VAL A 93 -33.80 12.68 -10.67
N THR A 94 -34.02 13.93 -10.24
CA THR A 94 -32.95 14.88 -9.88
C THR A 94 -32.27 14.53 -8.54
N ASP A 95 -33.05 14.12 -7.54
CA ASP A 95 -32.59 13.69 -6.22
C ASP A 95 -31.93 12.28 -6.29
N GLY A 96 -32.18 11.51 -7.35
CA GLY A 96 -31.56 10.21 -7.62
C GLY A 96 -32.29 8.99 -7.07
N ASP A 97 -33.52 9.17 -6.56
CA ASP A 97 -34.41 8.10 -6.08
C ASP A 97 -34.97 7.25 -7.24
N LEU A 98 -34.97 7.82 -8.45
CA LEU A 98 -35.29 7.16 -9.72
C LEU A 98 -34.09 7.24 -10.67
N ALA A 99 -33.88 6.19 -11.46
CA ALA A 99 -32.88 6.18 -12.53
C ALA A 99 -33.39 6.94 -13.77
N ALA A 100 -34.69 6.88 -14.01
CA ALA A 100 -35.41 7.63 -15.04
C ALA A 100 -36.92 7.64 -14.76
N ALA A 101 -37.67 8.50 -15.45
CA ALA A 101 -39.13 8.46 -15.46
C ALA A 101 -39.69 8.54 -16.88
N TYR A 102 -40.62 7.66 -17.23
CA TYR A 102 -41.34 7.68 -18.51
C TYR A 102 -42.68 8.41 -18.37
N VAL A 103 -42.95 9.32 -19.29
CA VAL A 103 -44.23 10.04 -19.43
C VAL A 103 -44.92 9.50 -20.69
N PRO A 104 -45.93 8.63 -20.57
CA PRO A 104 -46.57 8.01 -21.74
C PRO A 104 -47.28 9.02 -22.65
N ASP A 105 -47.96 10.00 -22.06
CA ASP A 105 -48.79 10.98 -22.79
C ASP A 105 -47.98 11.89 -23.75
N SER A 106 -46.74 12.21 -23.39
CA SER A 106 -45.82 13.00 -24.21
C SER A 106 -44.70 12.17 -24.84
N ASP A 107 -44.74 10.85 -24.69
CA ASP A 107 -43.70 9.88 -25.08
C ASP A 107 -42.27 10.36 -24.74
N THR A 108 -42.10 10.79 -23.49
CA THR A 108 -40.87 11.44 -23.00
C THR A 108 -40.20 10.61 -21.92
N MET A 109 -38.87 10.46 -22.00
CA MET A 109 -38.03 9.82 -21.00
C MET A 109 -37.21 10.88 -20.26
N ILE A 110 -37.50 11.06 -18.98
CA ILE A 110 -36.85 12.03 -18.10
C ILE A 110 -35.64 11.37 -17.43
N ILE A 111 -34.47 11.99 -17.54
CA ILE A 111 -33.21 11.56 -16.94
C ILE A 111 -32.49 12.73 -16.24
N ALA A 112 -31.50 12.42 -15.41
CA ALA A 112 -30.57 13.41 -14.84
C ALA A 112 -29.13 12.90 -15.03
N SER A 113 -28.52 13.19 -16.18
CA SER A 113 -27.23 12.59 -16.54
C SER A 113 -26.12 12.99 -15.57
N ALA A 114 -26.10 14.22 -15.05
CA ALA A 114 -25.11 14.67 -14.08
C ALA A 114 -25.20 13.92 -12.73
N HIS A 115 -26.36 13.36 -12.39
CA HIS A 115 -26.50 12.53 -11.20
C HIS A 115 -25.85 11.14 -11.42
N GLN A 116 -26.14 10.48 -12.55
CA GLN A 116 -25.58 9.17 -12.89
C GLN A 116 -25.27 9.05 -14.40
N ALA A 117 -24.11 9.56 -14.83
CA ALA A 117 -23.72 9.59 -16.25
C ALA A 117 -23.60 8.20 -16.89
N GLN A 118 -23.30 7.16 -16.09
CA GLN A 118 -23.35 5.78 -16.59
C GLN A 118 -24.78 5.27 -16.73
N ALA A 119 -25.71 5.65 -15.84
CA ALA A 119 -27.12 5.24 -15.92
C ALA A 119 -27.79 5.75 -17.20
N SER A 120 -27.57 7.01 -17.60
CA SER A 120 -28.18 7.56 -18.82
C SER A 120 -27.75 6.81 -20.10
N SER A 121 -26.60 6.14 -20.09
CA SER A 121 -26.15 5.26 -21.19
C SER A 121 -26.69 3.81 -21.12
N ILE A 122 -27.30 3.43 -20.00
CA ILE A 122 -27.78 2.06 -19.70
C ILE A 122 -29.30 2.01 -19.70
N VAL A 123 -29.98 3.00 -19.14
CA VAL A 123 -31.45 3.12 -19.10
C VAL A 123 -32.08 2.86 -20.49
N PRO A 124 -31.63 3.47 -21.60
CA PRO A 124 -32.20 3.17 -22.92
C PRO A 124 -32.06 1.69 -23.32
N LYS A 125 -30.96 1.03 -22.96
CA LYS A 125 -30.73 -0.39 -23.29
C LYS A 125 -31.68 -1.32 -22.52
N VAL A 126 -32.07 -0.93 -21.31
CA VAL A 126 -33.00 -1.68 -20.45
C VAL A 126 -34.46 -1.38 -20.80
N VAL A 127 -34.79 -0.11 -21.09
CA VAL A 127 -36.18 0.33 -21.27
C VAL A 127 -36.69 0.18 -22.72
N THR A 128 -35.84 0.35 -23.75
CA THR A 128 -36.26 0.17 -25.16
C THR A 128 -36.91 -1.19 -25.45
N PRO A 129 -36.40 -2.34 -24.94
CA PRO A 129 -37.06 -3.64 -25.09
C PRO A 129 -38.45 -3.69 -24.41
N LEU A 130 -38.61 -3.07 -23.23
CA LEU A 130 -39.85 -3.06 -22.46
C LEU A 130 -40.95 -2.21 -23.13
N LEU A 131 -40.59 -1.02 -23.62
CA LEU A 131 -41.51 -0.19 -24.40
C LEU A 131 -41.95 -0.92 -25.67
N LYS A 132 -41.02 -1.55 -26.39
CA LYS A 132 -41.34 -2.36 -27.57
C LYS A 132 -42.26 -3.56 -27.25
N ALA A 133 -42.06 -4.23 -26.12
CA ALA A 133 -42.88 -5.37 -25.70
C ALA A 133 -44.31 -4.96 -25.31
N THR A 134 -44.50 -3.74 -24.79
CA THR A 134 -45.81 -3.18 -24.42
C THR A 134 -46.49 -2.38 -25.53
N GLY A 135 -45.88 -2.26 -26.71
CA GLY A 135 -46.44 -1.54 -27.87
C GLY A 135 -46.23 -0.03 -27.87
N HIS A 136 -45.42 0.51 -26.95
CA HIS A 136 -45.01 1.91 -26.91
C HIS A 136 -43.84 2.18 -27.88
N ASN A 137 -43.51 3.46 -28.10
CA ASN A 137 -42.37 3.83 -28.94
C ASN A 137 -41.05 3.30 -28.32
N PRO A 138 -40.22 2.53 -29.05
CA PRO A 138 -38.93 2.06 -28.54
C PRO A 138 -37.90 3.18 -28.31
N GLN A 139 -38.10 4.39 -28.87
CA GLN A 139 -37.20 5.54 -28.76
C GLN A 139 -37.96 6.81 -28.37
N PRO A 140 -38.39 6.93 -27.09
CA PRO A 140 -39.05 8.14 -26.59
C PRO A 140 -38.09 9.35 -26.59
N THR A 141 -38.66 10.56 -26.64
CA THR A 141 -37.89 11.80 -26.60
C THR A 141 -37.21 11.93 -25.24
N THR A 142 -35.90 12.20 -25.19
CA THR A 142 -35.16 12.29 -23.92
C THR A 142 -35.13 13.73 -23.39
N GLU A 143 -35.65 13.95 -22.18
CA GLU A 143 -35.56 15.20 -21.42
C GLU A 143 -34.50 15.02 -20.31
N ASP A 144 -33.35 15.68 -20.44
CA ASP A 144 -32.30 15.66 -19.40
C ASP A 144 -32.44 16.89 -18.50
N LEU A 145 -32.85 16.67 -17.25
CA LEU A 145 -33.03 17.73 -16.25
C LEU A 145 -31.71 18.31 -15.76
N ALA A 146 -30.63 17.54 -15.88
CA ALA A 146 -29.31 17.91 -15.39
C ALA A 146 -28.22 17.40 -16.37
N PRO A 147 -28.10 18.03 -17.54
CA PRO A 147 -27.07 17.68 -18.51
C PRO A 147 -25.67 17.99 -17.95
N LEU A 148 -24.68 17.17 -18.32
CA LEU A 148 -23.30 17.42 -17.92
C LEU A 148 -22.69 18.62 -18.66
N PRO A 149 -21.72 19.32 -18.04
CA PRO A 149 -20.82 20.21 -18.76
C PRO A 149 -20.13 19.50 -19.93
N THR A 150 -19.92 20.20 -21.04
CA THR A 150 -19.45 19.63 -22.33
C THR A 150 -18.11 18.89 -22.29
N HIS A 151 -17.34 19.04 -21.21
CA HIS A 151 -16.04 18.40 -20.99
C HIS A 151 -16.00 17.44 -19.79
N ASP A 152 -17.12 17.20 -19.11
CA ASP A 152 -17.21 16.27 -17.98
C ASP A 152 -17.93 14.97 -18.38
N ILE A 153 -17.39 13.84 -17.93
CA ILE A 153 -17.97 12.49 -18.09
C ILE A 153 -18.71 12.00 -16.84
N GLY A 154 -18.92 12.88 -15.85
CA GLY A 154 -19.63 12.63 -14.59
C GLY A 154 -18.76 11.99 -13.50
N MET A 155 -17.50 11.72 -13.81
CA MET A 155 -16.58 10.95 -12.97
C MET A 155 -15.73 11.85 -12.06
N THR A 156 -15.74 13.17 -12.26
CA THR A 156 -14.97 14.13 -11.46
C THR A 156 -15.25 14.02 -9.95
N PRO A 157 -16.50 13.95 -9.47
CA PRO A 157 -16.82 13.70 -8.05
C PRO A 157 -16.25 12.38 -7.50
N MET A 158 -16.24 11.33 -8.32
CA MET A 158 -15.76 10.00 -7.93
C MET A 158 -14.23 9.99 -7.78
N TYR A 159 -13.49 10.60 -8.70
CA TYR A 159 -12.04 10.72 -8.57
C TYR A 159 -11.63 11.61 -7.39
N LEU A 160 -12.38 12.70 -7.14
CA LEU A 160 -12.14 13.57 -6.00
C LEU A 160 -12.41 12.84 -4.66
N MET A 161 -13.48 12.04 -4.57
CA MET A 161 -13.74 11.14 -3.44
C MET A 161 -12.56 10.19 -3.17
N ILE A 162 -11.99 9.56 -4.21
CA ILE A 162 -10.82 8.67 -4.04
C ILE A 162 -9.61 9.45 -3.52
N ALA A 163 -9.32 10.62 -4.08
CA ALA A 163 -8.22 11.47 -3.63
C ALA A 163 -8.37 11.88 -2.16
N TRP A 164 -9.60 12.22 -1.74
CA TRP A 164 -9.92 12.58 -0.36
C TRP A 164 -9.94 11.38 0.61
N CYS A 165 -10.33 10.19 0.15
CA CYS A 165 -10.11 8.95 0.90
C CYS A 165 -8.62 8.72 1.16
N ILE A 166 -7.79 8.82 0.13
CA ILE A 166 -6.33 8.62 0.22
C ILE A 166 -5.70 9.62 1.19
N SER A 167 -6.02 10.91 1.10
CA SER A 167 -5.47 11.93 2.00
C SER A 167 -5.80 11.66 3.48
N GLY A 168 -7.05 11.31 3.77
CA GLY A 168 -7.51 11.01 5.13
C GLY A 168 -6.93 9.72 5.73
N TYR A 169 -7.01 8.60 5.01
CA TYR A 169 -6.57 7.31 5.57
C TYR A 169 -5.05 7.24 5.69
N LEU A 170 -4.29 7.77 4.71
CA LEU A 170 -2.85 7.57 4.64
C LEU A 170 -2.13 8.31 5.77
N ALA A 171 -2.57 9.55 6.07
CA ALA A 171 -2.09 10.32 7.22
C ALA A 171 -2.30 9.56 8.54
N ALA A 172 -3.53 9.08 8.77
CA ALA A 172 -3.86 8.33 9.98
C ALA A 172 -3.20 6.95 10.05
N MET A 173 -2.95 6.30 8.92
CA MET A 173 -2.19 5.06 8.82
C MET A 173 -0.75 5.29 9.29
N PHE A 174 -0.05 6.30 8.78
CA PHE A 174 1.31 6.62 9.23
C PHE A 174 1.36 7.03 10.71
N VAL A 175 0.40 7.82 11.19
CA VAL A 175 0.25 8.15 12.63
C VAL A 175 -0.01 6.90 13.47
N GLY A 176 -0.76 5.92 12.96
CA GLY A 176 -1.02 4.63 13.62
C GLY A 176 0.19 3.69 13.67
N LEU A 177 0.98 3.67 12.60
CA LEU A 177 2.20 2.86 12.43
C LEU A 177 3.38 3.45 13.22
N MET A 178 3.73 4.71 12.98
CA MET A 178 4.94 5.36 13.47
C MET A 178 4.71 6.23 14.69
N GLY A 179 3.51 6.80 14.86
CA GLY A 179 3.12 7.62 16.02
C GLY A 179 2.93 6.83 17.33
N GLY A 180 3.57 5.67 17.48
CA GLY A 180 3.55 4.80 18.66
C GLY A 180 3.67 5.54 20.01
N PRO A 181 4.70 6.37 20.23
CA PRO A 181 4.87 7.12 21.48
C PRO A 181 4.05 8.42 21.55
N LEU A 182 3.42 8.87 20.46
CA LEU A 182 2.72 10.15 20.42
C LEU A 182 1.42 10.12 21.25
N GLY A 183 1.25 11.15 22.08
CA GLY A 183 0.03 11.38 22.84
C GLY A 183 -1.18 11.62 21.92
N ARG A 184 -2.38 11.22 22.39
CA ARG A 184 -3.63 11.28 21.61
C ARG A 184 -3.89 12.66 20.98
N ARG A 185 -3.66 13.75 21.73
CA ARG A 185 -3.83 15.13 21.22
C ARG A 185 -2.95 15.40 20.00
N ILE A 186 -1.66 15.04 20.06
CA ILE A 186 -0.70 15.24 18.97
C ILE A 186 -1.11 14.43 17.73
N ARG A 187 -1.59 13.19 17.90
CA ARG A 187 -2.08 12.38 16.78
C ARG A 187 -3.24 13.02 16.04
N PHE A 188 -4.26 13.48 16.76
CA PHE A 188 -5.40 14.18 16.16
C PHE A 188 -5.01 15.53 15.56
N PHE A 189 -4.06 16.25 16.17
CA PHE A 189 -3.52 17.49 15.63
C PHE A 189 -2.82 17.26 14.29
N ILE A 190 -1.93 16.25 14.18
CA ILE A 190 -1.28 15.89 12.92
C ILE A 190 -2.32 15.54 11.84
N ILE A 191 -3.33 14.71 12.19
CA ILE A 191 -4.39 14.34 11.26
C ILE A 191 -5.19 15.56 10.79
N ALA A 192 -5.53 16.48 11.70
CA ALA A 192 -6.23 17.72 11.35
C ALA A 192 -5.38 18.62 10.44
N CYS A 193 -4.10 18.86 10.77
CA CYS A 193 -3.20 19.65 9.94
C CYS A 193 -3.01 19.03 8.55
N THR A 194 -2.82 17.71 8.46
CA THR A 194 -2.70 17.02 7.18
C THR A 194 -4.01 17.04 6.39
N ALA A 195 -5.17 16.92 7.04
CA ALA A 195 -6.47 17.07 6.38
C ALA A 195 -6.68 18.49 5.81
N VAL A 196 -6.33 19.54 6.57
CA VAL A 196 -6.39 20.93 6.09
C VAL A 196 -5.50 21.13 4.87
N LEU A 197 -4.24 20.69 4.94
CA LEU A 197 -3.24 20.89 3.88
C LEU A 197 -3.57 20.09 2.61
N LEU A 198 -3.93 18.81 2.74
CA LEU A 198 -4.22 17.97 1.58
C LEU A 198 -5.58 18.31 0.96
N SER A 199 -6.58 18.71 1.76
CA SER A 199 -7.82 19.23 1.21
C SER A 199 -7.59 20.57 0.49
N PHE A 200 -6.81 21.48 1.06
CA PHE A 200 -6.47 22.76 0.40
C PHE A 200 -5.79 22.50 -0.95
N LEU A 201 -4.79 21.60 -0.96
CA LEU A 201 -4.10 21.21 -2.19
C LEU A 201 -5.06 20.60 -3.22
N SER A 202 -6.01 19.75 -2.80
CA SER A 202 -7.00 19.18 -3.72
C SER A 202 -7.98 20.23 -4.29
N ALA A 203 -8.42 21.20 -3.47
CA ALA A 203 -9.29 22.29 -3.92
C ALA A 203 -8.54 23.23 -4.88
N LEU A 204 -7.26 23.50 -4.60
CA LEU A 204 -6.36 24.28 -5.46
C LEU A 204 -6.11 23.59 -6.81
N LEU A 205 -5.94 22.26 -6.80
CA LEU A 205 -5.74 21.49 -8.02
C LEU A 205 -7.01 21.42 -8.87
N ILE A 206 -8.19 21.18 -8.27
CA ILE A 206 -9.42 20.91 -9.02
C ILE A 206 -10.12 22.16 -9.58
N ASP A 207 -10.08 23.29 -8.84
CA ASP A 207 -10.78 24.53 -9.21
C ASP A 207 -9.85 25.46 -10.01
N PRO A 208 -8.89 26.22 -9.43
CA PRO A 208 -8.11 27.21 -10.20
C PRO A 208 -7.00 26.64 -11.10
N ILE A 209 -6.50 25.42 -10.88
CA ILE A 209 -5.41 24.85 -11.71
C ILE A 209 -5.95 24.02 -12.87
N LEU A 210 -6.86 23.06 -12.61
CA LEU A 210 -7.44 22.21 -13.65
C LEU A 210 -8.71 22.77 -14.29
N GLY A 211 -9.42 23.68 -13.62
CA GLY A 211 -10.71 24.21 -14.11
C GLY A 211 -11.83 23.16 -14.18
N ALA A 212 -11.69 22.03 -13.48
CA ALA A 212 -12.62 20.90 -13.58
C ALA A 212 -13.91 21.12 -12.78
N ILE A 213 -13.82 21.83 -11.65
CA ILE A 213 -14.98 22.30 -10.87
C ILE A 213 -14.71 23.76 -10.52
N THR A 214 -15.31 24.70 -11.24
CA THR A 214 -15.05 26.13 -11.04
C THR A 214 -15.96 26.74 -9.98
N GLY A 215 -15.44 27.73 -9.23
CA GLY A 215 -16.22 28.59 -8.34
C GLY A 215 -16.64 27.98 -6.99
N HIS A 216 -16.22 26.75 -6.69
CA HIS A 216 -16.63 26.01 -5.49
C HIS A 216 -15.47 25.80 -4.48
N PHE A 217 -14.30 26.39 -4.72
CA PHE A 217 -13.07 26.28 -3.93
C PHE A 217 -13.27 26.17 -2.40
N TRP A 218 -13.95 27.13 -1.79
CA TRP A 218 -14.15 27.17 -0.32
C TRP A 218 -15.03 26.03 0.19
N ALA A 219 -16.05 25.64 -0.57
CA ALA A 219 -16.92 24.52 -0.25
C ALA A 219 -16.20 23.17 -0.41
N LEU A 220 -15.44 23.00 -1.49
CA LEU A 220 -14.60 21.82 -1.73
C LEU A 220 -13.52 21.67 -0.65
N TRP A 221 -12.89 22.77 -0.22
CA TRP A 221 -11.91 22.76 0.87
C TRP A 221 -12.55 22.42 2.23
N GLY A 222 -13.66 23.05 2.58
CA GLY A 222 -14.36 22.76 3.84
C GLY A 222 -14.86 21.31 3.90
N LEU A 223 -15.47 20.83 2.81
CA LEU A 223 -15.99 19.48 2.69
C LEU A 223 -14.88 18.43 2.71
N GLY A 224 -13.83 18.63 1.91
CA GLY A 224 -12.67 17.73 1.86
C GLY A 224 -11.89 17.68 3.18
N PHE A 225 -11.81 18.79 3.93
CA PHE A 225 -11.23 18.81 5.27
C PHE A 225 -12.05 17.96 6.25
N CYS A 226 -13.36 18.21 6.34
CA CYS A 226 -14.27 17.46 7.23
C CYS A 226 -14.22 15.96 6.94
N TRP A 227 -14.21 15.61 5.65
CA TRP A 227 -14.06 14.25 5.18
C TRP A 227 -12.72 13.60 5.57
N ALA A 228 -11.60 14.20 5.16
CA ALA A 228 -10.28 13.64 5.41
C ALA A 228 -10.00 13.51 6.92
N PHE A 229 -10.53 14.44 7.73
CA PHE A 229 -10.50 14.35 9.18
C PHE A 229 -11.39 13.21 9.73
N ALA A 230 -12.60 12.99 9.20
CA ALA A 230 -13.47 11.90 9.61
C ALA A 230 -12.87 10.52 9.33
N ILE A 231 -12.36 10.30 8.11
CA ILE A 231 -11.60 9.10 7.75
C ILE A 231 -10.38 8.93 8.65
N GLY A 232 -9.60 10.00 8.82
CA GLY A 232 -8.39 9.97 9.62
C GLY A 232 -8.64 9.65 11.10
N ALA A 233 -9.70 10.21 11.68
CA ALA A 233 -10.15 9.92 13.04
C ALA A 233 -10.49 8.43 13.20
N ALA A 234 -11.28 7.87 12.29
CA ALA A 234 -11.69 6.46 12.31
C ALA A 234 -10.49 5.51 12.18
N VAL A 235 -9.63 5.72 11.17
CA VAL A 235 -8.43 4.90 10.92
C VAL A 235 -7.43 4.98 12.08
N ASN A 236 -7.22 6.17 12.66
CA ASN A 236 -6.39 6.33 13.86
C ASN A 236 -6.99 5.59 15.07
N GLY A 237 -8.31 5.61 15.25
CA GLY A 237 -9.02 4.81 16.24
C GLY A 237 -8.73 3.31 16.10
N VAL A 238 -8.91 2.76 14.90
CA VAL A 238 -8.63 1.35 14.57
C VAL A 238 -7.15 0.98 14.79
N SER A 239 -6.22 1.91 14.56
CA SER A 239 -4.78 1.71 14.73
C SER A 239 -4.36 1.23 16.14
N TYR A 240 -5.15 1.56 17.17
CA TYR A 240 -4.87 1.16 18.55
C TYR A 240 -5.07 -0.34 18.77
N PHE A 241 -6.01 -0.96 18.05
CA PHE A 241 -6.36 -2.38 18.20
C PHE A 241 -5.53 -3.28 17.29
N VAL A 242 -5.36 -2.85 16.03
CA VAL A 242 -4.78 -3.63 14.93
C VAL A 242 -3.25 -3.44 14.83
N GLY A 243 -2.71 -2.30 15.27
CA GLY A 243 -1.27 -2.04 15.27
C GLY A 243 -0.69 -1.96 13.86
N ARG A 244 0.39 -2.72 13.56
CA ARG A 244 1.07 -2.69 12.25
C ARG A 244 0.15 -3.04 11.07
N PHE A 245 -0.89 -3.85 11.31
CA PHE A 245 -1.82 -4.24 10.24
C PHE A 245 -2.91 -3.19 9.98
N VAL A 246 -2.85 -1.98 10.54
CA VAL A 246 -3.85 -0.91 10.33
C VAL A 246 -4.10 -0.57 8.84
N ALA A 247 -3.09 -0.77 7.99
CA ALA A 247 -3.24 -0.64 6.54
C ALA A 247 -4.36 -1.53 5.96
N VAL A 248 -4.57 -2.74 6.50
CA VAL A 248 -5.60 -3.69 6.03
C VAL A 248 -7.02 -3.11 6.16
N PRO A 249 -7.55 -2.82 7.37
CA PRO A 249 -8.89 -2.27 7.49
C PRO A 249 -9.00 -0.86 6.91
N ALA A 250 -7.91 -0.07 6.90
CA ALA A 250 -7.92 1.27 6.29
C ALA A 250 -8.14 1.20 4.78
N MET A 251 -7.33 0.41 4.05
CA MET A 251 -7.49 0.23 2.61
C MET A 251 -8.79 -0.49 2.26
N LEU A 252 -9.18 -1.52 3.04
CA LEU A 252 -10.43 -2.24 2.83
C LEU A 252 -11.63 -1.28 2.91
N MET A 253 -11.72 -0.50 3.98
CA MET A 253 -12.84 0.42 4.21
C MET A 253 -12.83 1.63 3.27
N CYS A 254 -11.66 2.25 3.04
CA CYS A 254 -11.57 3.56 2.35
C CYS A 254 -11.33 3.46 0.84
N ILE A 255 -10.89 2.30 0.33
CA ILE A 255 -10.64 2.08 -1.11
C ILE A 255 -11.55 0.96 -1.61
N PHE A 256 -11.27 -0.28 -1.20
CA PHE A 256 -11.85 -1.48 -1.81
C PHE A 256 -13.37 -1.56 -1.67
N LEU A 257 -13.91 -1.24 -0.48
CA LEU A 257 -15.35 -1.20 -0.24
C LEU A 257 -15.95 0.15 -0.63
N SER A 258 -15.16 1.23 -0.58
CA SER A 258 -15.63 2.59 -0.88
C SER A 258 -16.00 2.79 -2.35
N MET A 259 -15.20 2.23 -3.27
CA MET A 259 -15.35 2.52 -4.69
C MET A 259 -16.65 1.92 -5.29
N PRO A 260 -16.93 0.61 -5.16
CA PRO A 260 -18.15 0.02 -5.73
C PRO A 260 -19.43 0.46 -5.00
N SER A 261 -19.35 0.70 -3.69
CA SER A 261 -20.50 1.13 -2.88
C SER A 261 -20.80 2.64 -2.96
N SER A 262 -20.06 3.41 -3.76
CA SER A 262 -20.18 4.88 -3.82
C SER A 262 -21.31 5.41 -4.71
N GLY A 263 -21.82 4.60 -5.64
CA GLY A 263 -22.67 5.12 -6.73
C GLY A 263 -21.95 6.11 -7.67
N GLY A 264 -20.61 6.18 -7.62
CA GLY A 264 -19.79 7.08 -8.42
C GLY A 264 -19.37 6.46 -9.76
N ALA A 265 -18.84 5.24 -9.74
CA ALA A 265 -18.34 4.56 -10.94
C ALA A 265 -19.44 3.91 -11.79
N MET A 266 -20.47 3.40 -11.12
CA MET A 266 -21.63 2.75 -11.68
C MET A 266 -22.85 3.09 -10.81
N PRO A 267 -24.08 3.00 -11.33
CA PRO A 267 -25.29 3.14 -10.53
C PRO A 267 -25.35 2.10 -9.41
N ILE A 268 -25.80 2.49 -8.22
CA ILE A 268 -25.77 1.58 -7.06
C ILE A 268 -26.67 0.36 -7.25
N TRP A 269 -27.83 0.54 -7.90
CA TRP A 269 -28.76 -0.53 -8.28
C TRP A 269 -28.13 -1.57 -9.21
N MET A 270 -27.07 -1.23 -9.94
CA MET A 270 -26.39 -2.19 -10.82
C MET A 270 -25.30 -3.01 -10.11
N MET A 271 -24.98 -2.69 -8.85
CA MET A 271 -23.97 -3.41 -8.05
C MET A 271 -24.58 -4.63 -7.34
N PRO A 272 -23.79 -5.66 -7.01
CA PRO A 272 -24.27 -6.78 -6.19
C PRO A 272 -24.77 -6.32 -4.81
N GLU A 273 -25.80 -6.99 -4.28
CA GLU A 273 -26.51 -6.66 -3.02
C GLU A 273 -25.59 -6.29 -1.85
N LEU A 274 -24.46 -7.00 -1.69
CA LEU A 274 -23.49 -6.71 -0.64
C LEU A 274 -22.99 -5.25 -0.67
N PHE A 275 -22.74 -4.71 -1.86
CA PHE A 275 -22.28 -3.33 -2.07
C PHE A 275 -23.43 -2.32 -2.01
N GLN A 276 -24.64 -2.72 -2.42
CA GLN A 276 -25.85 -1.91 -2.22
C GLN A 276 -26.09 -1.66 -0.73
N TRP A 277 -26.11 -2.71 0.09
CA TRP A 277 -26.24 -2.60 1.55
C TRP A 277 -25.08 -1.80 2.17
N LEU A 278 -23.85 -2.05 1.70
CA LEU A 278 -22.67 -1.30 2.16
C LEU A 278 -22.78 0.20 1.89
N SER A 279 -23.49 0.64 0.85
CA SER A 279 -23.65 2.06 0.53
C SER A 279 -24.32 2.88 1.64
N HIS A 280 -25.06 2.25 2.55
CA HIS A 280 -25.65 2.94 3.71
C HIS A 280 -24.64 3.22 4.84
N VAL A 281 -23.55 2.45 4.89
CA VAL A 281 -22.56 2.47 6.00
C VAL A 281 -21.21 3.02 5.55
N VAL A 282 -20.82 2.71 4.31
CA VAL A 282 -19.52 3.07 3.75
C VAL A 282 -19.53 4.53 3.36
N VAL A 283 -18.59 5.25 3.97
CA VAL A 283 -18.34 6.68 3.76
C VAL A 283 -18.53 7.12 2.30
N GLY A 284 -17.95 6.39 1.35
CA GLY A 284 -17.84 6.76 -0.07
C GLY A 284 -19.12 7.23 -0.76
N SER A 285 -20.28 6.64 -0.44
CA SER A 285 -21.57 7.06 -1.00
C SER A 285 -21.91 8.50 -0.63
N GLY A 286 -21.84 8.81 0.67
CA GLY A 286 -22.24 10.11 1.21
C GLY A 286 -21.44 11.27 0.66
N ILE A 287 -20.12 11.14 0.44
CA ILE A 287 -19.34 12.23 -0.17
C ILE A 287 -19.57 12.34 -1.67
N THR A 288 -19.80 11.24 -2.37
CA THR A 288 -20.11 11.27 -3.80
C THR A 288 -21.49 11.91 -4.03
N GLU A 289 -22.48 11.62 -3.19
CA GLU A 289 -23.77 12.32 -3.16
C GLU A 289 -23.60 13.81 -2.86
N MET A 290 -22.89 14.17 -1.78
CA MET A 290 -22.64 15.58 -1.44
C MET A 290 -21.86 16.35 -2.51
N LEU A 291 -20.92 15.70 -3.22
CA LEU A 291 -20.18 16.31 -4.32
C LEU A 291 -21.06 16.51 -5.55
N LYS A 292 -21.92 15.54 -5.91
CA LYS A 292 -22.89 15.73 -7.01
C LYS A 292 -23.85 16.89 -6.69
N GLN A 293 -24.31 16.99 -5.45
CA GLN A 293 -25.18 18.10 -5.01
C GLN A 293 -24.47 19.45 -5.03
N LEU A 294 -23.18 19.48 -4.69
CA LEU A 294 -22.38 20.72 -4.69
C LEU A 294 -22.00 21.18 -6.11
N VAL A 295 -21.67 20.24 -7.01
CA VAL A 295 -21.10 20.56 -8.33
C VAL A 295 -22.18 20.71 -9.40
N TYR A 296 -23.20 19.87 -9.37
CA TYR A 296 -24.24 19.82 -10.41
C TYR A 296 -25.65 20.19 -9.88
N GLY A 297 -25.82 20.35 -8.56
CA GLY A 297 -27.13 20.61 -7.96
C GLY A 297 -28.06 19.38 -7.87
N VAL A 298 -27.51 18.17 -7.99
CA VAL A 298 -28.27 16.91 -8.07
C VAL A 298 -27.88 15.87 -7.03
N GLY A 299 -28.83 15.04 -6.62
CA GLY A 299 -28.67 14.03 -5.58
C GLY A 299 -29.35 14.41 -4.26
N PRO A 300 -29.29 13.52 -3.25
CA PRO A 300 -29.94 13.75 -1.98
C PRO A 300 -29.23 14.86 -1.18
N GLY A 301 -30.01 15.57 -0.36
CA GLY A 301 -29.50 16.66 0.48
C GLY A 301 -28.37 16.23 1.43
N TYR A 302 -27.52 17.21 1.78
CA TYR A 302 -26.28 17.03 2.55
C TYR A 302 -26.40 16.30 3.91
N THR A 303 -27.60 16.19 4.48
CA THR A 303 -27.88 15.65 5.81
C THR A 303 -27.30 14.25 6.03
N ARG A 304 -27.47 13.32 5.07
CA ARG A 304 -26.95 11.94 5.19
C ARG A 304 -25.43 11.91 5.29
N GLY A 305 -24.74 12.64 4.42
CA GLY A 305 -23.28 12.70 4.41
C GLY A 305 -22.69 13.38 5.66
N TRP A 306 -23.33 14.44 6.18
CA TRP A 306 -22.95 15.05 7.46
C TRP A 306 -23.13 14.10 8.65
N ILE A 307 -24.26 13.39 8.73
CA ILE A 307 -24.49 12.36 9.77
C ILE A 307 -23.42 11.27 9.68
N MET A 308 -23.12 10.77 8.48
CA MET A 308 -22.11 9.74 8.30
C MET A 308 -20.71 10.21 8.72
N MET A 309 -20.27 11.40 8.28
CA MET A 309 -18.99 11.98 8.74
C MET A 309 -18.94 12.15 10.27
N ALA A 310 -20.02 12.63 10.89
CA ALA A 310 -20.11 12.75 12.35
C ALA A 310 -19.99 11.39 13.05
N CYS A 311 -20.69 10.35 12.56
CA CYS A 311 -20.57 8.98 13.06
C CYS A 311 -19.14 8.44 12.96
N TYR A 312 -18.45 8.65 11.83
CA TYR A 312 -17.05 8.23 11.65
C TYR A 312 -16.08 8.95 12.62
N ILE A 313 -16.29 10.26 12.85
CA ILE A 313 -15.53 11.03 13.85
C ILE A 313 -15.77 10.48 15.26
N VAL A 314 -17.04 10.28 15.65
CA VAL A 314 -17.43 9.77 16.99
C VAL A 314 -16.87 8.36 17.22
N VAL A 315 -17.03 7.44 16.25
CA VAL A 315 -16.47 6.09 16.33
C VAL A 315 -14.95 6.13 16.42
N GLY A 316 -14.27 6.95 15.61
CA GLY A 316 -12.81 7.12 15.67
C GLY A 316 -12.31 7.66 17.01
N LEU A 317 -13.02 8.63 17.58
CA LEU A 317 -12.75 9.16 18.92
C LEU A 317 -12.94 8.07 19.99
N LEU A 318 -14.09 7.40 20.03
CA LEU A 318 -14.39 6.32 20.99
C LEU A 318 -13.36 5.18 20.90
N LEU A 319 -13.02 4.74 19.69
CA LEU A 319 -11.97 3.74 19.46
C LEU A 319 -10.60 4.24 19.95
N SER A 320 -10.27 5.54 19.81
CA SER A 320 -9.04 6.10 20.38
C SER A 320 -9.08 6.23 21.91
N LEU A 321 -10.24 6.50 22.51
CA LEU A 321 -10.43 6.54 23.97
C LEU A 321 -10.21 5.15 24.59
N VAL A 322 -10.85 4.11 24.05
CA VAL A 322 -10.78 2.73 24.54
C VAL A 322 -9.49 2.02 24.11
N GLY A 323 -9.01 2.32 22.91
CA GLY A 323 -7.85 1.68 22.28
C GLY A 323 -6.53 1.96 22.99
N LYS A 324 -6.32 3.16 23.55
CA LYS A 324 -5.11 3.49 24.32
C LYS A 324 -4.91 2.55 25.53
N PRO A 325 -5.82 2.48 26.53
CA PRO A 325 -5.65 1.59 27.68
C PRO A 325 -5.66 0.11 27.29
N PHE A 326 -6.37 -0.27 26.22
CA PHE A 326 -6.31 -1.63 25.67
C PHE A 326 -4.90 -1.99 25.16
N ARG A 327 -4.27 -1.10 24.38
CA ARG A 327 -2.92 -1.28 23.83
C ARG A 327 -1.86 -1.32 24.94
N GLU A 328 -1.98 -0.46 25.95
CA GLU A 328 -1.11 -0.45 27.15
C GLU A 328 -1.25 -1.76 27.95
N ARG A 329 -2.47 -2.20 28.26
CA ARG A 329 -2.74 -3.49 28.93
C ARG A 329 -2.25 -4.71 28.12
N LYS A 330 -2.22 -4.63 26.79
CA LYS A 330 -1.62 -5.66 25.92
C LYS A 330 -0.09 -5.61 25.96
N LEU A 331 0.50 -4.42 25.98
CA LEU A 331 1.96 -4.22 26.02
C LEU A 331 2.54 -4.73 27.36
N ILE A 332 1.97 -4.30 28.49
CA ILE A 332 2.38 -4.76 29.83
C ILE A 332 2.33 -6.29 29.92
N ARG A 333 1.22 -6.91 29.47
CA ARG A 333 1.09 -8.38 29.44
C ARG A 333 2.07 -9.10 28.51
N ARG A 334 2.64 -8.43 27.50
CA ARG A 334 3.71 -9.02 26.66
C ARG A 334 5.07 -8.93 27.35
N ILE A 335 5.38 -7.78 27.94
CA ILE A 335 6.62 -7.53 28.69
C ILE A 335 6.72 -8.52 29.86
N LEU A 336 5.68 -8.61 30.70
CA LEU A 336 5.61 -9.56 31.83
C LEU A 336 5.70 -11.04 31.41
N ARG A 337 5.40 -11.37 30.15
CA ARG A 337 5.47 -12.75 29.61
C ARG A 337 6.73 -13.01 28.77
N GLY A 338 7.65 -12.05 28.67
CA GLY A 338 8.87 -12.16 27.86
C GLY A 338 8.61 -12.43 26.36
N ARG A 339 7.43 -12.09 25.82
CA ARG A 339 7.07 -12.43 24.43
C ARG A 339 7.41 -11.28 23.48
N THR A 340 8.43 -11.47 22.66
CA THR A 340 8.70 -10.65 21.47
C THR A 340 7.95 -11.17 20.23
N THR A 341 7.73 -10.32 19.23
CA THR A 341 7.23 -10.74 17.92
C THR A 341 8.39 -10.98 16.95
N MET A 342 8.20 -11.86 15.96
CA MET A 342 9.24 -12.10 14.92
C MET A 342 9.66 -10.81 14.20
N PHE A 343 8.75 -9.85 14.05
CA PHE A 343 9.06 -8.52 13.49
C PHE A 343 9.93 -7.68 14.42
N GLN A 344 9.68 -7.69 15.74
CA GLN A 344 10.53 -6.98 16.70
C GLN A 344 11.93 -7.59 16.81
N ASP A 345 12.02 -8.92 16.73
CA ASP A 345 13.30 -9.62 16.70
C ASP A 345 14.08 -9.27 15.42
N ALA A 346 13.42 -9.36 14.24
CA ALA A 346 14.00 -8.98 12.96
C ALA A 346 14.43 -7.50 12.92
N GLN A 347 13.63 -6.58 13.45
CA GLN A 347 13.95 -5.15 13.48
C GLN A 347 15.15 -4.84 14.40
N LYS A 348 15.29 -5.56 15.53
CA LYS A 348 16.50 -5.46 16.37
C LYS A 348 17.72 -6.05 15.67
N ALA A 349 17.57 -7.20 15.00
CA ALA A 349 18.66 -7.85 14.27
C ALA A 349 19.14 -6.99 13.08
N ALA A 350 18.22 -6.40 12.31
CA ALA A 350 18.54 -5.53 11.18
C ALA A 350 19.22 -4.22 11.65
N GLY A 351 18.71 -3.61 12.73
CA GLY A 351 19.36 -2.44 13.33
C GLY A 351 20.78 -2.73 13.85
N ALA A 352 20.99 -3.91 14.46
CA ALA A 352 22.32 -4.34 14.90
C ALA A 352 23.26 -4.65 13.72
N HIS A 353 22.75 -5.28 12.65
CA HIS A 353 23.51 -5.57 11.44
C HIS A 353 23.95 -4.27 10.73
N GLY A 354 23.01 -3.36 10.49
CA GLY A 354 23.31 -2.06 9.88
C GLY A 354 24.31 -1.24 10.70
N ALA A 355 24.24 -1.30 12.04
CA ALA A 355 25.22 -0.64 12.90
C ALA A 355 26.61 -1.31 12.91
N ALA A 356 26.72 -2.59 12.56
CA ALA A 356 27.99 -3.28 12.38
C ALA A 356 28.60 -3.00 10.99
N GLU A 357 27.76 -3.07 9.95
CA GLU A 357 28.07 -2.74 8.57
C GLU A 357 28.53 -1.28 8.41
N GLN A 358 27.81 -0.34 9.03
CA GLN A 358 28.22 1.07 9.08
C GLN A 358 29.59 1.27 9.76
N LYS A 359 29.91 0.49 10.81
CA LYS A 359 31.25 0.53 11.43
C LYS A 359 32.34 -0.06 10.53
N HIS A 360 32.02 -1.08 9.74
CA HIS A 360 32.94 -1.69 8.77
C HIS A 360 33.28 -0.68 7.67
N ILE A 361 32.26 -0.13 7.00
CA ILE A 361 32.42 0.87 5.93
C ILE A 361 33.20 2.09 6.43
N LEU A 362 32.90 2.58 7.63
CA LEU A 362 33.66 3.68 8.22
C LEU A 362 35.12 3.30 8.46
N ALA A 363 35.40 2.11 9.00
CA ALA A 363 36.77 1.66 9.26
C ALA A 363 37.60 1.53 7.97
N GLU A 364 37.02 1.02 6.88
CA GLU A 364 37.65 0.97 5.55
C GLU A 364 38.09 2.35 5.04
N HIS A 365 37.28 3.38 5.34
CA HIS A 365 37.56 4.77 4.95
C HIS A 365 38.42 5.53 5.98
N GLY A 366 38.96 4.84 6.98
CA GLY A 366 39.75 5.47 8.06
C GLY A 366 38.90 6.39 8.94
N LEU A 367 37.63 6.08 9.14
CA LEU A 367 36.67 6.84 9.94
C LEU A 367 36.14 6.00 11.13
N LYS A 368 35.75 6.66 12.22
CA LYS A 368 35.18 6.01 13.41
C LYS A 368 34.16 6.92 14.10
N ILE A 369 32.98 6.40 14.42
CA ILE A 369 32.00 7.09 15.26
C ILE A 369 32.47 7.08 16.72
N ARG A 370 32.56 8.25 17.35
CA ARG A 370 32.80 8.40 18.78
C ARG A 370 31.54 8.00 19.58
N PRO A 371 31.62 7.09 20.58
CA PRO A 371 30.43 6.59 21.27
C PRO A 371 29.64 7.59 22.11
N ALA A 372 30.23 8.73 22.47
CA ALA A 372 29.66 9.69 23.43
C ALA A 372 28.71 10.72 22.79
N ASP A 373 29.02 11.16 21.57
CA ASP A 373 28.34 12.26 20.86
C ASP A 373 27.92 11.89 19.43
N GLY A 374 28.32 10.72 18.93
CA GLY A 374 28.06 10.28 17.55
C GLY A 374 28.96 10.93 16.49
N ALA A 375 29.96 11.73 16.89
CA ALA A 375 30.82 12.43 15.95
C ALA A 375 31.69 11.45 15.13
N VAL A 376 31.74 11.65 13.81
CA VAL A 376 32.61 10.89 12.91
C VAL A 376 34.02 11.48 12.95
N LEU A 377 34.98 10.68 13.41
CA LEU A 377 36.39 11.05 13.50
C LEU A 377 37.19 10.36 12.41
N ARG A 378 38.16 11.07 11.82
CA ARG A 378 39.21 10.44 11.01
C ARG A 378 40.24 9.80 11.94
N ILE A 379 40.57 8.54 11.67
CA ILE A 379 41.63 7.80 12.34
C ILE A 379 42.97 8.38 11.84
N PRO A 380 43.84 8.91 12.73
CA PRO A 380 45.17 9.36 12.33
C PRO A 380 46.00 8.18 11.78
N PRO A 381 46.78 8.36 10.70
CA PRO A 381 47.48 7.25 10.03
C PRO A 381 48.42 6.47 10.97
N GLU A 382 49.03 7.15 11.94
CA GLU A 382 49.94 6.52 12.92
C GLU A 382 49.26 5.44 13.79
N HIS A 383 47.95 5.55 14.05
CA HIS A 383 47.21 4.59 14.87
C HIS A 383 46.71 3.37 14.08
N ALA A 384 46.64 3.46 12.75
CA ALA A 384 46.25 2.33 11.90
C ALA A 384 47.33 1.23 11.90
N HIS A 385 48.61 1.62 11.81
CA HIS A 385 49.72 0.68 11.82
C HIS A 385 49.97 0.06 13.19
N HIS A 386 49.80 0.80 14.28
CA HIS A 386 50.05 0.27 15.64
C HIS A 386 49.08 -0.85 16.00
N GLY A 387 47.78 -0.71 15.68
CA GLY A 387 46.78 -1.75 15.96
C GLY A 387 46.82 -2.96 15.02
N LEU A 388 47.46 -2.84 13.85
CA LEU A 388 47.80 -4.00 13.01
C LEU A 388 49.02 -4.72 13.57
N ARG A 389 50.06 -3.97 13.96
CA ARG A 389 51.31 -4.51 14.53
C ARG A 389 51.04 -5.27 15.83
N GLU A 390 50.26 -4.70 16.73
CA GLU A 390 49.83 -5.34 17.98
C GLU A 390 49.08 -6.66 17.71
N LYS A 391 48.16 -6.69 16.72
CA LYS A 391 47.45 -7.94 16.34
C LYS A 391 48.34 -8.98 15.67
N VAL A 392 49.38 -8.56 14.94
CA VAL A 392 50.36 -9.48 14.34
C VAL A 392 51.26 -10.06 15.44
N GLU A 393 51.75 -9.22 16.36
CA GLU A 393 52.55 -9.65 17.52
C GLU A 393 51.74 -10.62 18.42
N ASP A 394 50.45 -10.35 18.64
CA ASP A 394 49.53 -11.18 19.45
C ASP A 394 49.09 -12.49 18.73
N ALA A 395 49.26 -12.55 17.41
CA ALA A 395 49.05 -13.76 16.61
C ALA A 395 50.34 -14.61 16.52
N VAL A 396 51.50 -13.96 16.38
CA VAL A 396 52.83 -14.61 16.43
C VAL A 396 53.06 -15.23 17.81
N ALA A 397 52.80 -14.48 18.89
CA ALA A 397 52.93 -15.00 20.26
C ALA A 397 52.03 -16.23 20.52
N ARG A 398 50.83 -16.27 19.92
CA ARG A 398 49.95 -17.46 19.99
C ARG A 398 50.45 -18.62 19.15
N TYR A 399 51.00 -18.35 17.98
CA TYR A 399 51.62 -19.38 17.14
C TYR A 399 52.83 -20.01 17.85
N ASP A 400 53.74 -19.17 18.37
CA ASP A 400 54.91 -19.61 19.13
C ASP A 400 54.53 -20.38 20.41
N SER A 401 53.47 -19.96 21.13
CA SER A 401 53.00 -20.73 22.30
C SER A 401 52.49 -22.12 21.93
N VAL A 402 51.77 -22.26 20.81
CA VAL A 402 51.26 -23.56 20.32
C VAL A 402 52.38 -24.44 19.77
N VAL A 403 53.41 -23.84 19.16
CA VAL A 403 54.61 -24.55 18.71
C VAL A 403 55.43 -25.03 19.90
N SER A 404 55.59 -24.20 20.94
CA SER A 404 56.31 -24.55 22.17
C SER A 404 55.61 -25.65 22.96
N GLU A 405 54.29 -25.54 23.18
CA GLU A 405 53.48 -26.55 23.88
C GLU A 405 53.56 -27.92 23.17
N ARG A 406 53.63 -27.90 21.84
CA ARG A 406 53.76 -29.10 21.01
C ARG A 406 55.18 -29.68 20.98
N ALA A 407 56.21 -28.86 21.21
CA ALA A 407 57.61 -29.28 21.31
C ALA A 407 57.93 -29.91 22.68
N GLU A 408 57.36 -29.40 23.78
CA GLU A 408 57.53 -30.00 25.11
C GLU A 408 56.85 -31.38 25.23
N HIS A 409 55.73 -31.58 24.54
CA HIS A 409 54.96 -32.82 24.62
C HIS A 409 55.59 -34.02 23.87
N HIS A 410 56.55 -33.79 22.98
CA HIS A 410 57.24 -34.83 22.20
C HIS A 410 58.76 -34.60 22.30
N GLY A 411 59.38 -35.18 23.33
CA GLY A 411 60.78 -34.94 23.65
C GLY A 411 61.75 -35.36 22.54
N GLY A 412 62.24 -34.39 21.75
CA GLY A 412 63.34 -34.59 20.81
C GLY A 412 63.40 -33.56 19.66
N THR A 413 64.51 -32.82 19.62
CA THR A 413 65.05 -32.07 18.45
C THR A 413 64.17 -30.98 17.81
N ALA A 414 64.58 -29.72 17.98
CA ALA A 414 64.15 -28.59 17.16
C ALA A 414 64.74 -28.66 15.74
N VAL A 415 64.01 -28.15 14.75
CA VAL A 415 64.49 -27.94 13.37
C VAL A 415 64.19 -26.50 12.96
N ALA A 416 65.20 -25.79 12.45
CA ALA A 416 65.10 -24.41 12.00
C ALA A 416 64.60 -24.31 10.55
N ALA A 417 64.15 -23.11 10.14
CA ALA A 417 63.58 -22.85 8.82
C ALA A 417 64.62 -22.89 7.67
N ALA A 418 64.95 -24.08 7.19
CA ALA A 418 65.51 -24.34 5.87
C ALA A 418 65.17 -25.80 5.48
N GLY A 419 64.42 -26.00 4.39
CA GLY A 419 63.76 -27.28 4.12
C GLY A 419 64.65 -28.35 3.48
N GLN A 420 64.60 -29.58 4.00
CA GLN A 420 64.70 -30.83 3.24
C GLN A 420 64.16 -32.03 4.04
N LEU A 421 63.65 -33.04 3.34
CA LEU A 421 62.89 -34.18 3.87
C LEU A 421 63.75 -35.39 4.25
N LEU A 422 63.24 -36.23 5.16
CA LEU A 422 63.51 -37.67 5.17
C LEU A 422 62.22 -38.49 5.40
N SER A 423 62.15 -39.61 4.67
CA SER A 423 61.16 -40.71 4.68
C SER A 423 60.92 -41.30 6.09
N ASP A 424 59.88 -42.10 6.40
CA ASP A 424 59.13 -43.07 5.58
C ASP A 424 57.80 -43.49 6.27
N GLY A 425 56.93 -44.29 5.62
CA GLY A 425 55.96 -45.14 6.35
C GLY A 425 54.44 -45.09 6.07
N ASP A 426 54.02 -45.31 4.82
CA ASP A 426 52.85 -46.15 4.40
C ASP A 426 51.45 -45.99 5.09
N ARG A 427 50.49 -45.27 4.45
CA ARG A 427 49.25 -45.84 3.83
C ARG A 427 48.18 -44.81 3.42
N THR A 428 47.58 -45.04 2.24
CA THR A 428 46.57 -44.18 1.57
C THR A 428 45.15 -44.82 1.51
N PRO A 429 44.08 -44.06 1.13
CA PRO A 429 42.67 -44.41 1.32
C PRO A 429 41.93 -44.81 0.03
N PRO A 430 40.59 -44.95 0.08
CA PRO A 430 39.70 -44.40 -0.95
C PRO A 430 38.50 -43.61 -0.35
N THR A 431 37.46 -43.26 -1.15
CA THR A 431 37.26 -41.95 -1.82
C THR A 431 35.77 -41.77 -2.22
N GLY A 432 35.35 -40.55 -2.62
CA GLY A 432 33.98 -40.25 -3.10
C GLY A 432 33.57 -38.78 -2.87
N LEU A 433 34.07 -37.82 -3.67
CA LEU A 433 33.47 -37.28 -4.93
C LEU A 433 32.25 -36.33 -4.66
N ASP A 434 32.10 -35.14 -5.27
CA ASP A 434 32.80 -34.58 -6.44
C ASP A 434 32.65 -33.03 -6.59
N SER A 435 33.29 -32.45 -7.63
CA SER A 435 33.17 -31.07 -8.21
C SER A 435 33.86 -29.90 -7.47
N THR A 436 34.58 -28.96 -8.13
CA THR A 436 35.00 -28.85 -9.56
C THR A 436 36.30 -28.05 -9.67
N GLN A 437 37.10 -28.30 -10.72
CA GLN A 437 38.47 -27.82 -10.89
C GLN A 437 38.68 -27.34 -12.34
N SER A 438 38.94 -26.03 -12.54
CA SER A 438 39.35 -25.47 -13.84
C SER A 438 40.28 -24.26 -13.71
N ASP A 439 40.05 -23.38 -12.75
CA ASP A 439 40.65 -22.02 -12.76
C ASP A 439 42.02 -21.91 -12.08
N PHE A 440 42.65 -23.03 -11.69
CA PHE A 440 43.96 -23.05 -11.01
C PHE A 440 45.13 -23.51 -11.89
N HIS A 441 44.87 -24.13 -13.05
CA HIS A 441 45.95 -24.68 -13.88
C HIS A 441 46.64 -23.65 -14.80
N ASP A 442 46.01 -22.51 -15.09
CA ASP A 442 46.62 -21.47 -15.92
C ASP A 442 47.66 -20.64 -15.14
N LEU A 443 47.49 -20.49 -13.82
CA LEU A 443 48.42 -19.71 -12.97
C LEU A 443 49.73 -20.45 -12.63
N GLU A 444 49.72 -21.78 -12.54
CA GLU A 444 50.95 -22.56 -12.31
C GLU A 444 51.86 -22.59 -13.56
N ALA A 445 51.27 -22.44 -14.76
CA ALA A 445 52.03 -22.40 -16.02
C ALA A 445 52.76 -21.05 -16.24
N GLU A 446 52.18 -19.94 -15.76
CA GLU A 446 52.74 -18.60 -15.93
C GLU A 446 53.96 -18.38 -15.02
N VAL A 447 53.92 -18.88 -13.77
CA VAL A 447 55.05 -18.80 -12.81
C VAL A 447 56.23 -19.69 -13.21
N ALA A 448 55.97 -20.87 -13.78
CA ALA A 448 57.03 -21.81 -14.19
C ALA A 448 57.88 -21.31 -15.39
N ALA A 449 57.40 -20.32 -16.14
CA ALA A 449 58.13 -19.72 -17.26
C ALA A 449 59.11 -18.61 -16.82
N GLU A 450 58.87 -17.96 -15.67
CA GLU A 450 59.64 -16.80 -15.21
C GLU A 450 60.95 -17.18 -14.48
N GLU A 451 61.07 -18.42 -13.99
CA GLU A 451 62.25 -18.90 -13.25
C GLU A 451 63.32 -19.61 -14.14
N ALA A 452 63.10 -19.78 -15.44
CA ALA A 452 63.90 -20.68 -16.30
C ALA A 452 64.85 -20.01 -17.32
N GLY A 453 64.90 -18.66 -17.41
CA GLY A 453 65.85 -17.94 -18.26
C GLY A 453 65.92 -16.44 -17.91
N GLU A 454 67.04 -15.73 -18.03
CA GLU A 454 68.36 -16.07 -18.57
C GLU A 454 69.49 -15.40 -17.75
N GLY A 455 70.61 -16.11 -17.59
CA GLY A 455 71.84 -15.57 -17.03
C GLY A 455 73.02 -15.69 -17.99
N SER A 456 73.04 -14.93 -19.10
CA SER A 456 74.21 -14.82 -19.98
C SER A 456 74.16 -13.60 -20.92
N GLY A 457 75.30 -12.92 -21.12
CA GLY A 457 75.57 -12.19 -22.37
C GLY A 457 75.29 -10.67 -22.45
N LYS A 458 76.21 -9.85 -21.92
CA LYS A 458 76.53 -8.52 -22.51
C LYS A 458 77.41 -8.74 -23.78
N PRO A 459 77.53 -7.79 -24.75
CA PRO A 459 77.74 -6.36 -24.52
C PRO A 459 76.98 -5.38 -25.44
N ALA A 460 77.25 -4.09 -25.19
CA ALA A 460 76.66 -2.89 -25.77
C ALA A 460 76.84 -2.69 -27.28
N ASP A 461 75.97 -1.84 -27.86
CA ASP A 461 76.45 -0.78 -28.76
C ASP A 461 75.59 0.51 -28.71
N GLU A 462 76.22 1.61 -29.14
CA GLU A 462 75.78 2.96 -29.52
C GLU A 462 74.80 3.82 -28.67
N ALA A 463 75.31 5.00 -28.30
CA ALA A 463 74.55 6.18 -27.94
C ALA A 463 74.57 7.21 -29.09
N SER A 464 73.45 7.88 -29.40
CA SER A 464 73.49 9.10 -30.23
C SER A 464 72.27 10.03 -30.08
N ARG A 465 72.49 11.16 -29.38
CA ARG A 465 71.96 12.55 -29.56
C ARG A 465 71.89 13.23 -28.17
N ARG A 466 72.72 14.25 -27.84
CA ARG A 466 72.85 15.62 -28.40
C ARG A 466 71.56 16.45 -28.25
N ASP A 467 71.58 17.71 -27.80
CA ASP A 467 72.67 18.64 -27.42
C ASP A 467 72.12 19.75 -26.48
N ARG A 468 73.04 20.43 -25.77
CA ARG A 468 72.90 21.67 -24.95
C ARG A 468 72.48 21.54 -23.49
#